data_AF-A0AAN8N5E5-F1
#
_entry.id   AF-A0AAN8N5E5-F1
#
_cell.length_a   1.000
_cell.length_b   1.000
_cell.length_c   1.000
_cell.angle_alpha   90.00
_cell.angle_beta   90.00
_cell.angle_gamma   90.00
#
_symmetry.space_group_name_H-M   'P 1'
#
loop_
_entity.id
_entity.type
_entity.pdbx_description
1 polymer ?
#
loop_
_entity_poly.entity_id
_entity_poly.type
_entity_poly.pdbx_seq_one_letter_code
_entity_poly.pdbx_strand_id
1 'polypeptide(L)'
;MSTLRILVPVKRVIDYAVKPRVNKAQTAVEIAGVKHSMNPFDELSVEESVRLREKHTAKTVEDILAISIGPPKAADTLRTAMAMGCDRSIHVEVPEKDEMLEPLQVAKVLKEVVEKEGRNLVILGKQSIDDDSSQTGQMLAGLLGWGQACGASEVVLDGEYLKVTKEVDGGTEVVKGKLPMVVTTDLRLNEPRYASLPNIMKAKKKKLEKMKLEDFQVRAANRLKNLKVTEPPPRQGGGKVEDVDGLISKLKELGAL
;
A
#
# COMPACT_ATOMS: atom_id res chain seq x y z
N MET A 1 27.82 -6.92 -7.47
CA MET A 1 26.37 -6.63 -7.47
C MET A 1 26.13 -5.56 -6.42
N SER A 2 25.40 -4.49 -6.75
CA SER A 2 24.98 -3.51 -5.75
C SER A 2 24.01 -4.17 -4.78
N THR A 3 24.27 -4.07 -3.48
CA THR A 3 23.37 -4.57 -2.45
C THR A 3 22.02 -3.84 -2.50
N LEU A 4 20.91 -4.56 -2.31
CA LEU A 4 19.58 -3.97 -2.27
C LEU A 4 19.35 -3.22 -0.95
N ARG A 5 18.86 -1.99 -1.08
CA ARG A 5 18.36 -1.15 0.01
C ARG A 5 16.91 -0.84 -0.32
N ILE A 6 16.01 -1.61 0.29
CA ILE A 6 14.59 -1.64 -0.06
C ILE A 6 13.85 -0.59 0.78
N LEU A 7 13.00 0.20 0.14
CA LEU A 7 12.01 1.07 0.79
C LEU A 7 10.62 0.44 0.67
N VAL A 8 9.91 0.37 1.79
CA VAL A 8 8.56 -0.20 1.86
C VAL A 8 7.59 0.83 2.47
N PRO A 9 6.90 1.62 1.62
CA PRO A 9 5.80 2.45 2.07
C PRO A 9 4.65 1.60 2.62
N VAL A 10 4.18 1.95 3.82
CA VAL A 10 3.01 1.33 4.46
C VAL A 10 2.04 2.40 4.95
N LYS A 11 0.75 2.21 4.70
CA LYS A 11 -0.32 3.13 5.08
C LYS A 11 -1.23 2.51 6.14
N ARG A 12 -1.61 3.33 7.11
CA ARG A 12 -2.63 3.00 8.11
C ARG A 12 -3.99 3.37 7.54
N VAL A 13 -4.89 2.40 7.47
CA VAL A 13 -6.24 2.57 6.90
C VAL A 13 -7.30 1.96 7.81
N ILE A 14 -8.57 2.27 7.57
CA ILE A 14 -9.68 1.54 8.20
C ILE A 14 -9.55 0.05 7.85
N ASP A 15 -9.72 -0.81 8.85
CA ASP A 15 -9.60 -2.26 8.66
C ASP A 15 -10.62 -2.74 7.61
N TYR A 16 -10.17 -3.57 6.67
CA TYR A 16 -10.97 -4.02 5.52
C TYR A 16 -12.26 -4.76 5.93
N ALA A 17 -12.33 -5.31 7.14
CA ALA A 17 -13.52 -5.98 7.67
C ALA A 17 -14.55 -5.00 8.26
N VAL A 18 -14.21 -3.71 8.40
CA VAL A 18 -15.11 -2.68 8.89
C VAL A 18 -15.90 -2.09 7.73
N LYS A 19 -17.23 -2.03 7.90
CA LYS A 19 -18.10 -1.27 7.00
C LYS A 19 -17.91 0.25 7.24
N PRO A 20 -17.36 1.01 6.28
CA PRO A 20 -17.23 2.46 6.43
C PRO A 20 -18.61 3.13 6.47
N ARG A 21 -18.71 4.24 7.21
CA ARG A 21 -19.92 5.06 7.28
C ARG A 21 -19.54 6.51 6.98
N VAL A 22 -20.37 7.20 6.23
CA VAL A 22 -20.16 8.63 5.97
C VAL A 22 -20.48 9.43 7.23
N ASN A 23 -19.65 10.43 7.54
CA ASN A 23 -19.90 11.30 8.68
C ASN A 23 -21.19 12.13 8.48
N LYS A 24 -21.76 12.64 9.58
CA LYS A 24 -23.00 13.44 9.51
C LYS A 24 -22.87 14.71 8.66
N ALA A 25 -21.65 15.25 8.54
CA ALA A 25 -21.36 16.44 7.76
C ALA A 25 -21.26 16.17 6.24
N GLN A 26 -21.28 14.91 5.80
CA GLN A 26 -21.08 14.51 4.40
C GLN A 26 -19.78 15.04 3.78
N THR A 27 -18.73 15.14 4.58
CA THR A 27 -17.41 15.62 4.15
C THR A 27 -16.36 14.53 4.08
N ALA A 28 -16.53 13.44 4.83
CA ALA A 28 -15.59 12.34 4.94
C ALA A 28 -16.25 11.07 5.48
N VAL A 29 -15.50 9.96 5.51
CA VAL A 29 -15.86 8.75 6.25
C VAL A 29 -15.58 8.96 7.75
N GLU A 30 -16.40 8.36 8.61
CA GLU A 30 -16.20 8.34 10.06
C GLU A 30 -15.00 7.46 10.41
N ILE A 31 -13.99 8.06 11.06
CA ILE A 31 -12.75 7.39 11.47
C ILE A 31 -12.63 7.29 12.99
N ALA A 32 -13.41 8.06 13.75
CA ALA A 32 -13.30 8.08 15.21
C ALA A 32 -13.81 6.77 15.82
N GLY A 33 -12.98 6.16 16.67
CA GLY A 33 -13.31 4.88 17.33
C GLY A 33 -13.34 3.67 16.39
N VAL A 34 -12.97 3.85 15.12
CA VAL A 34 -12.96 2.76 14.13
C VAL A 34 -11.63 2.00 14.19
N LYS A 35 -11.70 0.68 14.07
CA LYS A 35 -10.51 -0.17 13.97
C LYS A 35 -9.74 0.15 12.69
N HIS A 36 -8.43 0.32 12.83
CA HIS A 36 -7.51 0.52 11.72
C HIS A 36 -6.46 -0.58 11.70
N SER A 37 -5.92 -0.86 10.52
CA SER A 37 -4.85 -1.83 10.28
C SER A 37 -3.86 -1.30 9.25
N MET A 38 -2.83 -2.09 8.96
CA MET A 38 -2.03 -1.86 7.75
C MET A 38 -2.94 -2.08 6.52
N ASN A 39 -2.72 -1.31 5.47
CA ASN A 39 -3.35 -1.56 4.17
C ASN A 39 -2.96 -2.97 3.68
N PRO A 40 -3.91 -3.82 3.24
CA PRO A 40 -3.61 -5.20 2.85
C PRO A 40 -2.53 -5.33 1.77
N PHE A 41 -2.49 -4.42 0.80
CA PHE A 41 -1.46 -4.44 -0.25
C PHE A 41 -0.05 -4.11 0.27
N ASP A 42 0.03 -3.35 1.37
CA ASP A 42 1.30 -2.96 1.97
C ASP A 42 1.88 -4.12 2.81
N GLU A 43 1.03 -4.98 3.38
CA GLU A 43 1.48 -6.22 4.04
C GLU A 43 2.19 -7.15 3.05
N LEU A 44 1.70 -7.24 1.82
CA LEU A 44 2.34 -8.00 0.73
C LEU A 44 3.71 -7.42 0.34
N SER A 45 3.82 -6.08 0.39
CA SER A 45 5.06 -5.35 0.09
C SER A 45 6.13 -5.61 1.14
N VAL A 46 5.73 -5.62 2.42
CA VAL A 46 6.59 -5.99 3.54
C VAL A 46 7.03 -7.46 3.40
N GLU A 47 6.09 -8.37 3.15
CA GLU A 47 6.40 -9.79 3.00
C GLU A 47 7.36 -10.05 1.84
N GLU A 48 7.12 -9.46 0.66
CA GLU A 48 7.99 -9.71 -0.51
C GLU A 48 9.41 -9.19 -0.26
N SER A 49 9.53 -8.02 0.38
CA SER A 49 10.84 -7.46 0.76
C SER A 49 11.61 -8.40 1.68
N VAL A 50 10.92 -9.04 2.63
CA VAL A 50 11.53 -10.02 3.55
C VAL A 50 11.85 -11.32 2.81
N ARG A 51 10.97 -11.82 1.94
CA ARG A 51 11.20 -13.02 1.12
C ARG A 51 12.39 -12.85 0.17
N LEU A 52 12.55 -11.68 -0.46
CA LEU A 52 13.73 -11.37 -1.27
C LEU A 52 15.02 -11.49 -0.45
N ARG A 53 15.01 -11.02 0.80
CA ARG A 53 16.16 -11.19 1.70
C ARG A 53 16.39 -12.64 2.11
N GLU A 54 15.34 -13.43 2.32
CA GLU A 54 15.44 -14.85 2.74
C GLU A 54 15.84 -15.80 1.60
N LYS A 55 15.34 -15.55 0.38
CA LYS A 55 15.69 -16.32 -0.83
C LYS A 55 17.14 -16.09 -1.29
N HIS A 56 17.72 -14.98 -0.87
CA HIS A 56 19.10 -14.62 -1.18
C HIS A 56 19.94 -14.57 0.11
N THR A 57 21.23 -14.29 -0.03
CA THR A 57 22.05 -14.10 1.17
C THR A 57 21.71 -12.76 1.82
N ALA A 58 21.90 -12.62 3.14
CA ALA A 58 21.77 -11.33 3.82
C ALA A 58 22.71 -10.24 3.23
N LYS A 59 23.76 -10.64 2.49
CA LYS A 59 24.62 -9.71 1.74
C LYS A 59 23.97 -9.13 0.49
N THR A 60 22.82 -9.65 0.07
CA THR A 60 22.07 -9.22 -1.12
C THR A 60 21.04 -8.14 -0.78
N VAL A 61 20.43 -8.19 0.41
CA VAL A 61 19.53 -7.14 0.95
C VAL A 61 20.11 -6.60 2.25
N GLU A 62 20.65 -5.39 2.19
CA GLU A 62 21.35 -4.73 3.31
C GLU A 62 20.36 -4.20 4.36
N ASP A 63 19.30 -3.54 3.91
CA ASP A 63 18.37 -2.80 4.77
C ASP A 63 16.98 -2.73 4.13
N ILE A 64 15.96 -3.13 4.89
CA ILE A 64 14.54 -2.95 4.58
C ILE A 64 13.99 -1.84 5.48
N LEU A 65 13.79 -0.67 4.89
CA LEU A 65 13.24 0.50 5.57
C LEU A 65 11.73 0.60 5.33
N ALA A 66 10.93 0.50 6.38
CA ALA A 66 9.50 0.83 6.32
C ALA A 66 9.29 2.34 6.45
N ILE A 67 8.31 2.91 5.74
CA ILE A 67 7.94 4.32 5.90
C ILE A 67 6.43 4.48 5.93
N SER A 68 5.93 5.33 6.83
CA SER A 68 4.54 5.76 6.84
C SER A 68 4.46 7.27 7.02
N ILE A 69 3.53 7.89 6.29
CA ILE A 69 3.26 9.32 6.32
C ILE A 69 1.83 9.47 6.81
N GLY A 70 1.63 10.03 8.00
CA GLY A 70 0.33 9.95 8.65
C GLY A 70 0.32 10.43 10.10
N PRO A 71 -0.84 10.33 10.77
CA PRO A 71 -1.02 10.77 12.15
C PRO A 71 -0.09 10.01 13.12
N PRO A 72 0.06 10.46 14.37
CA PRO A 72 0.85 9.77 15.41
C PRO A 72 0.58 8.27 15.52
N LYS A 73 -0.66 7.83 15.29
CA LYS A 73 -1.07 6.42 15.32
C LYS A 73 -0.51 5.57 14.18
N ALA A 74 0.00 6.16 13.10
CA ALA A 74 0.68 5.44 12.01
C ALA A 74 1.96 4.74 12.49
N ALA A 75 2.55 5.20 13.62
CA ALA A 75 3.69 4.53 14.26
C ALA A 75 3.39 3.07 14.65
N ASP A 76 2.14 2.72 14.95
CA ASP A 76 1.76 1.33 15.28
C ASP A 76 1.83 0.43 14.05
N THR A 77 1.43 0.93 12.89
CA THR A 77 1.55 0.23 11.59
C THR A 77 3.02 -0.02 11.23
N LEU A 78 3.90 0.96 11.49
CA LEU A 78 5.35 0.79 11.31
C LEU A 78 5.94 -0.25 12.26
N ARG A 79 5.46 -0.32 13.51
CA ARG A 79 5.85 -1.38 14.45
C ARG A 79 5.44 -2.76 13.96
N THR A 80 4.25 -2.89 13.35
CA THR A 80 3.83 -4.14 12.71
C THR A 80 4.77 -4.52 11.56
N ALA A 81 5.11 -3.60 10.66
CA ALA A 81 6.06 -3.85 9.57
C ALA A 81 7.43 -4.31 10.10
N MET A 82 7.94 -3.66 11.15
CA MET A 82 9.18 -4.04 11.82
C MET A 82 9.10 -5.40 12.53
N ALA A 83 7.92 -5.80 13.01
CA ALA A 83 7.68 -7.11 13.61
C ALA A 83 7.57 -8.23 12.56
N MET A 84 7.10 -7.91 11.35
CA MET A 84 7.09 -8.82 10.20
C MET A 84 8.51 -9.05 9.65
N GLY A 85 9.35 -8.02 9.62
CA GLY A 85 10.75 -8.21 9.24
C GLY A 85 11.54 -6.97 8.81
N CYS A 86 10.91 -5.80 8.67
CA CYS A 86 11.63 -4.56 8.35
C CYS A 86 12.66 -4.22 9.44
N ASP A 87 13.81 -3.69 9.06
CA ASP A 87 14.94 -3.48 9.97
C ASP A 87 14.75 -2.24 10.85
N ARG A 88 14.18 -1.20 10.25
CA ARG A 88 13.87 0.08 10.89
C ARG A 88 12.72 0.78 10.16
N SER A 89 12.26 1.89 10.71
CA SER A 89 11.18 2.66 10.12
C SER A 89 11.38 4.17 10.19
N ILE A 90 10.86 4.90 9.21
CA ILE A 90 10.64 6.35 9.25
C ILE A 90 9.14 6.62 9.41
N HIS A 91 8.78 7.46 10.37
CA HIS A 91 7.45 8.02 10.51
C HIS A 91 7.49 9.50 10.16
N VAL A 92 6.85 9.87 9.06
CA VAL A 92 6.63 11.27 8.70
C VAL A 92 5.30 11.69 9.33
N GLU A 93 5.39 12.37 10.47
CA GLU A 93 4.23 12.70 11.28
C GLU A 93 3.49 13.90 10.68
N VAL A 94 2.19 13.75 10.50
CA VAL A 94 1.26 14.83 10.15
C VAL A 94 0.18 14.98 11.20
N PRO A 95 -0.36 16.18 11.44
CA PRO A 95 -1.52 16.34 12.33
C PRO A 95 -2.72 15.51 11.83
N GLU A 96 -3.57 15.02 12.74
CA GLU A 96 -4.77 14.23 12.36
C GLU A 96 -5.71 15.00 11.40
N LYS A 97 -5.78 16.34 11.52
CA LYS A 97 -6.55 17.20 10.61
C LYS A 97 -6.02 17.21 9.16
N ASP A 98 -4.76 16.85 8.97
CA ASP A 98 -4.05 16.86 7.69
C ASP A 98 -3.71 15.41 7.24
N GLU A 99 -4.36 14.41 7.84
CA GLU A 99 -4.17 12.97 7.57
C GLU A 99 -4.42 12.61 6.11
N MET A 100 -5.37 13.29 5.46
CA MET A 100 -5.75 13.03 4.07
C MET A 100 -4.78 13.71 3.09
N LEU A 101 -3.62 13.07 2.90
CA LEU A 101 -2.63 13.45 1.89
C LEU A 101 -2.96 12.86 0.52
N GLU A 102 -2.72 13.64 -0.53
CA GLU A 102 -2.81 13.17 -1.92
C GLU A 102 -1.65 12.24 -2.27
N PRO A 103 -1.85 11.27 -3.19
CA PRO A 103 -0.79 10.41 -3.72
C PRO A 103 0.45 11.18 -4.19
N LEU A 104 0.28 12.37 -4.76
CA LEU A 104 1.41 13.20 -5.21
C LEU A 104 2.27 13.72 -4.04
N GLN A 105 1.67 14.11 -2.93
CA GLN A 105 2.41 14.57 -1.75
C GLN A 105 3.19 13.41 -1.15
N VAL A 106 2.54 12.25 -1.02
CA VAL A 106 3.18 10.99 -0.58
C VAL A 106 4.37 10.66 -1.51
N ALA A 107 4.17 10.66 -2.83
CA ALA A 107 5.23 10.35 -3.79
C ALA A 107 6.42 11.31 -3.72
N LYS A 108 6.19 12.61 -3.48
CA LYS A 108 7.29 13.60 -3.28
C LYS A 108 8.10 13.31 -2.02
N VAL A 109 7.45 13.02 -0.89
CA VAL A 109 8.16 12.64 0.34
C VAL A 109 8.95 11.35 0.12
N LEU A 110 8.34 10.36 -0.53
CA LEU A 110 9.01 9.10 -0.84
C LEU A 110 10.24 9.31 -1.73
N LYS A 111 10.18 10.20 -2.74
CA LYS A 111 11.34 10.57 -3.57
C LYS A 111 12.49 11.08 -2.71
N GLU A 112 12.23 12.06 -1.84
CA GLU A 112 13.27 12.65 -0.99
C GLU A 112 13.89 11.61 -0.04
N VAL A 113 13.09 10.69 0.50
CA VAL A 113 13.57 9.58 1.33
C VAL A 113 14.41 8.60 0.51
N VAL A 114 13.98 8.26 -0.71
CA VAL A 114 14.74 7.40 -1.63
C VAL A 114 16.14 7.99 -1.88
N GLU A 115 16.21 9.29 -2.20
CA GLU A 115 17.47 9.98 -2.50
C GLU A 115 18.37 10.10 -1.26
N LYS A 116 17.81 10.55 -0.12
CA LYS A 116 18.55 10.72 1.14
C LYS A 116 19.10 9.40 1.70
N GLU A 117 18.34 8.32 1.56
CA GLU A 117 18.70 7.00 2.10
C GLU A 117 19.40 6.10 1.07
N GLY A 118 19.60 6.58 -0.17
CA GLY A 118 20.23 5.84 -1.26
C GLY A 118 19.49 4.55 -1.65
N ARG A 119 18.16 4.54 -1.55
CA ARG A 119 17.35 3.36 -1.87
C ARG A 119 17.49 3.03 -3.36
N ASN A 120 17.43 1.75 -3.70
CA ASN A 120 17.51 1.28 -5.09
C ASN A 120 16.35 0.36 -5.48
N LEU A 121 15.45 0.05 -4.55
CA LEU A 121 14.22 -0.67 -4.83
C LEU A 121 13.12 -0.14 -3.91
N VAL A 122 11.97 0.20 -4.49
CA VAL A 122 10.76 0.52 -3.72
C VAL A 122 9.71 -0.54 -4.02
N ILE A 123 9.17 -1.16 -2.98
CA ILE A 123 8.04 -2.10 -3.09
C ILE A 123 6.90 -1.51 -2.26
N LEU A 124 5.76 -1.22 -2.90
CA LEU A 124 4.58 -0.63 -2.25
C LEU A 124 3.29 -1.29 -2.72
N GLY A 125 2.18 -1.09 -2.00
CA GLY A 125 0.89 -1.61 -2.44
C GLY A 125 0.43 -1.04 -3.79
N LYS A 126 -0.29 -1.84 -4.58
CA LYS A 126 -0.94 -1.36 -5.82
C LYS A 126 -1.89 -0.19 -5.59
N GLN A 127 -2.66 -0.23 -4.51
CA GLN A 127 -3.58 0.84 -4.10
C GLN A 127 -3.74 0.84 -2.59
N SER A 128 -4.32 1.91 -2.07
CA SER A 128 -4.81 1.93 -0.69
C SER A 128 -6.33 1.79 -0.69
N ILE A 129 -6.87 0.97 0.19
CA ILE A 129 -8.30 0.62 0.21
C ILE A 129 -9.23 1.76 0.68
N ASP A 130 -8.68 2.88 1.13
CA ASP A 130 -9.43 4.04 1.61
C ASP A 130 -9.61 5.12 0.51
N ASP A 131 -8.59 5.32 -0.33
CA ASP A 131 -8.61 6.28 -1.46
C ASP A 131 -8.77 5.62 -2.84
N ASP A 132 -8.58 4.30 -2.93
CA ASP A 132 -8.62 3.48 -4.15
C ASP A 132 -7.92 4.08 -5.37
N SER A 133 -6.89 4.91 -5.14
CA SER A 133 -6.36 5.77 -6.19
C SER A 133 -5.41 5.06 -7.15
N SER A 134 -4.69 4.03 -6.66
CA SER A 134 -3.65 3.31 -7.42
C SER A 134 -2.68 4.23 -8.18
N GLN A 135 -2.11 5.22 -7.48
CA GLN A 135 -1.33 6.30 -8.11
C GLN A 135 0.08 6.50 -7.54
N THR A 136 0.25 6.33 -6.22
CA THR A 136 1.47 6.72 -5.50
C THR A 136 2.74 6.09 -6.11
N GLY A 137 2.70 4.80 -6.47
CA GLY A 137 3.85 4.09 -7.01
C GLY A 137 4.26 4.59 -8.39
N GLN A 138 3.29 4.79 -9.28
CA GLN A 138 3.54 5.28 -10.63
C GLN A 138 4.01 6.74 -10.60
N MET A 139 3.43 7.57 -9.73
CA MET A 139 3.90 8.94 -9.51
C MET A 139 5.34 8.97 -9.00
N LEU A 140 5.69 8.12 -8.03
CA LEU A 140 7.05 8.01 -7.50
C LEU A 140 8.05 7.61 -8.59
N ALA A 141 7.71 6.59 -9.39
CA ALA A 141 8.56 6.16 -10.50
C ALA A 141 8.79 7.28 -11.52
N GLY A 142 7.74 8.03 -11.87
CA GLY A 142 7.85 9.19 -12.77
C GLY A 142 8.70 10.32 -12.19
N LEU A 143 8.56 10.62 -10.88
CA LEU A 143 9.35 11.64 -10.18
C LEU A 143 10.84 11.28 -10.08
N LEU A 144 11.16 9.99 -9.92
CA LEU A 144 12.53 9.48 -9.85
C LEU A 144 13.16 9.21 -11.24
N GLY A 145 12.34 9.14 -12.30
CA GLY A 145 12.78 8.67 -13.62
C GLY A 145 13.16 7.19 -13.63
N TRP A 146 12.55 6.36 -12.76
CA TRP A 146 12.87 4.94 -12.62
C TRP A 146 11.94 4.04 -13.44
N GLY A 147 12.42 2.84 -13.76
CA GLY A 147 11.58 1.77 -14.28
C GLY A 147 10.52 1.33 -13.24
N GLN A 148 9.35 0.91 -13.72
CA GLN A 148 8.26 0.45 -12.85
C GLN A 148 7.63 -0.86 -13.31
N ALA A 149 7.15 -1.65 -12.35
CA ALA A 149 6.32 -2.83 -12.60
C ALA A 149 5.11 -2.82 -11.67
N CYS A 150 3.93 -2.54 -12.22
CA CYS A 150 2.68 -2.44 -11.45
C CYS A 150 1.93 -3.77 -11.41
N GLY A 151 1.29 -4.07 -10.29
CA GLY A 151 0.46 -5.27 -10.12
C GLY A 151 1.28 -6.56 -10.15
N ALA A 152 2.44 -6.57 -9.50
CA ALA A 152 3.33 -7.71 -9.45
C ALA A 152 2.70 -8.89 -8.71
N SER A 153 2.66 -10.06 -9.36
CA SER A 153 2.32 -11.36 -8.77
C SER A 153 3.53 -12.28 -8.59
N GLU A 154 4.69 -11.92 -9.14
CA GLU A 154 5.97 -12.57 -8.84
C GLU A 154 7.11 -11.56 -9.00
N VAL A 155 8.11 -11.61 -8.09
CA VAL A 155 9.31 -10.78 -8.15
C VAL A 155 10.55 -11.66 -8.02
N VAL A 156 11.44 -11.60 -9.01
CA VAL A 156 12.69 -12.36 -9.06
C VAL A 156 13.87 -11.43 -9.31
N LEU A 157 14.84 -11.45 -8.40
CA LEU A 157 16.11 -10.75 -8.57
C LEU A 157 17.04 -11.59 -9.48
N ASP A 158 17.52 -10.97 -10.56
CA ASP A 158 18.43 -11.56 -11.54
C ASP A 158 19.64 -10.63 -11.72
N GLY A 159 20.59 -10.72 -10.78
CA GLY A 159 21.79 -9.87 -10.74
C GLY A 159 21.44 -8.40 -10.51
N GLU A 160 21.66 -7.55 -11.52
CA GLU A 160 21.31 -6.12 -11.50
C GLU A 160 19.90 -5.83 -12.02
N TYR A 161 19.17 -6.88 -12.41
CA TYR A 161 17.83 -6.78 -12.98
C TYR A 161 16.78 -7.36 -12.05
N LEU A 162 15.57 -6.87 -12.17
CA LEU A 162 14.36 -7.45 -11.62
C LEU A 162 13.52 -7.99 -12.76
N LYS A 163 13.19 -9.28 -12.68
CA LYS A 163 12.15 -9.90 -13.50
C LYS A 163 10.86 -9.91 -12.67
N VAL A 164 9.82 -9.29 -13.19
CA VAL A 164 8.53 -9.15 -12.50
C VAL A 164 7.43 -9.71 -13.39
N THR A 165 6.67 -10.65 -12.85
CA THR A 165 5.42 -11.11 -13.47
C THR A 165 4.30 -10.22 -12.94
N LYS A 166 3.55 -9.59 -13.84
CA LYS A 166 2.47 -8.65 -13.54
C LYS A 166 1.13 -9.24 -13.93
N GLU A 167 0.11 -8.96 -13.15
CA GLU A 167 -1.29 -9.21 -13.50
C GLU A 167 -1.80 -8.10 -14.42
N VAL A 168 -2.40 -8.49 -15.54
CA VAL A 168 -3.08 -7.63 -16.51
C VAL A 168 -4.45 -8.21 -16.84
N ASP A 169 -5.32 -7.44 -17.49
CA ASP A 169 -6.72 -7.84 -17.70
C ASP A 169 -6.89 -9.21 -18.39
N GLY A 170 -5.99 -9.54 -19.32
CA GLY A 170 -6.04 -10.79 -20.10
C GLY A 170 -5.18 -11.94 -19.56
N GLY A 171 -4.50 -11.77 -18.42
CA GLY A 171 -3.58 -12.78 -17.88
C GLY A 171 -2.36 -12.15 -17.22
N THR A 172 -1.16 -12.60 -17.60
CA THR A 172 0.08 -12.11 -17.02
C THR A 172 1.07 -11.60 -18.06
N GLU A 173 1.86 -10.61 -17.66
CA GLU A 173 2.95 -10.02 -18.45
C GLU A 173 4.25 -10.11 -17.66
N VAL A 174 5.32 -10.60 -18.29
CA VAL A 174 6.65 -10.65 -17.67
C VAL A 174 7.49 -9.49 -18.18
N VAL A 175 7.92 -8.61 -17.28
CA VAL A 175 8.81 -7.50 -17.58
C VAL A 175 10.17 -7.70 -16.90
N LYS A 176 11.25 -7.22 -17.54
CA LYS A 176 12.59 -7.20 -16.97
C LYS A 176 13.12 -5.77 -17.00
N GLY A 177 13.47 -5.24 -15.83
CA GLY A 177 14.04 -3.89 -15.71
C GLY A 177 15.34 -3.91 -14.93
N LYS A 178 16.23 -2.95 -15.20
CA LYS A 178 17.46 -2.77 -14.45
C LYS A 178 17.16 -1.95 -13.18
N LEU A 179 17.77 -2.32 -12.05
CA LEU A 179 17.74 -1.49 -10.84
C LEU A 179 18.38 -0.11 -11.11
N PRO A 180 17.87 0.99 -10.51
CA PRO A 180 16.80 1.00 -9.52
C PRO A 180 15.38 0.97 -10.11
N MET A 181 14.41 0.44 -9.34
CA MET A 181 13.03 0.25 -9.79
C MET A 181 11.97 0.47 -8.70
N VAL A 182 10.74 0.76 -9.13
CA VAL A 182 9.54 0.78 -8.29
C VAL A 182 8.63 -0.40 -8.67
N VAL A 183 8.20 -1.18 -7.69
CA VAL A 183 7.30 -2.31 -7.87
C VAL A 183 6.03 -2.08 -7.04
N THR A 184 4.86 -2.28 -7.64
CA THR A 184 3.60 -2.30 -6.88
C THR A 184 3.02 -3.70 -6.80
N THR A 185 2.54 -4.10 -5.62
CA THR A 185 2.13 -5.48 -5.35
C THR A 185 0.67 -5.76 -5.71
N ASP A 186 0.41 -6.91 -6.31
CA ASP A 186 -0.94 -7.47 -6.44
C ASP A 186 -1.24 -8.46 -5.30
N LEU A 187 -2.53 -8.70 -5.00
CA LEU A 187 -2.97 -9.67 -4.00
C LEU A 187 -2.42 -11.09 -4.23
N ARG A 188 -2.09 -11.45 -5.47
CA ARG A 188 -1.56 -12.77 -5.85
C ARG A 188 -0.07 -12.95 -5.55
N LEU A 189 0.65 -11.91 -5.15
CA LEU A 189 2.11 -11.94 -4.99
C LEU A 189 2.59 -12.95 -3.94
N ASN A 190 1.96 -12.91 -2.76
CA ASN A 190 2.35 -13.75 -1.63
C ASN A 190 1.23 -13.79 -0.56
N GLU A 191 1.50 -14.54 0.51
CA GLU A 191 0.70 -14.56 1.73
C GLU A 191 1.53 -13.95 2.85
N PRO A 192 1.13 -12.79 3.42
CA PRO A 192 1.88 -12.13 4.48
C PRO A 192 1.98 -12.99 5.73
N ARG A 193 3.19 -13.05 6.33
CA ARG A 193 3.38 -13.77 7.59
C ARG A 193 2.74 -13.04 8.77
N TYR A 194 2.28 -13.82 9.75
CA TYR A 194 1.94 -13.28 11.07
C TYR A 194 3.20 -12.99 11.88
N ALA A 195 3.26 -11.80 12.49
CA ALA A 195 4.35 -11.46 13.39
C ALA A 195 4.23 -12.25 14.70
N SER A 196 5.28 -13.00 15.06
CA SER A 196 5.33 -13.74 16.33
C SER A 196 5.44 -12.79 17.54
N LEU A 197 4.93 -13.21 18.70
CA LEU A 197 5.05 -12.43 19.96
C LEU A 197 6.50 -11.98 20.27
N PRO A 198 7.54 -12.84 20.12
CA PRO A 198 8.92 -12.40 20.29
C PRO A 198 9.33 -11.28 19.32
N ASN A 199 8.89 -11.34 18.06
CA ASN A 199 9.21 -10.33 17.05
C ASN A 199 8.50 -9.01 17.32
N ILE A 200 7.25 -9.05 17.79
CA ILE A 200 6.51 -7.85 18.22
C ILE A 200 7.25 -7.15 19.37
N MET A 201 7.80 -7.91 20.32
CA MET A 201 8.58 -7.34 21.42
C MET A 201 9.92 -6.77 20.96
N LYS A 202 10.60 -7.42 20.00
CA LYS A 202 11.83 -6.90 19.38
C LYS A 202 11.56 -5.63 18.57
N ALA A 203 10.43 -5.55 17.87
CA ALA A 203 10.06 -4.40 17.06
C ALA A 203 9.94 -3.10 17.86
N LYS A 204 9.52 -3.18 19.13
CA LYS A 204 9.49 -2.02 20.04
C LYS A 204 10.87 -1.41 20.31
N LYS A 205 11.95 -2.18 20.13
CA LYS A 205 13.35 -1.73 20.31
C LYS A 205 14.02 -1.30 19.02
N LYS A 206 13.45 -1.61 17.85
CA LYS A 206 13.99 -1.21 16.55
C LYS A 206 13.87 0.30 16.37
N LYS A 207 14.78 0.89 15.59
CA LYS A 207 14.83 2.34 15.37
C LYS A 207 13.58 2.79 14.61
N LEU A 208 12.79 3.67 15.23
CA LEU A 208 11.74 4.45 14.59
C LEU A 208 12.18 5.90 14.57
N GLU A 209 12.54 6.39 13.40
CA GLU A 209 12.93 7.78 13.18
C GLU A 209 11.69 8.63 12.89
N LYS A 210 11.49 9.70 13.65
CA LYS A 210 10.40 10.64 13.42
C LYS A 210 10.90 11.83 12.61
N MET A 211 10.16 12.16 11.56
CA MET A 211 10.38 13.33 10.72
C MET A 211 9.04 14.05 10.54
N LYS A 212 9.09 15.25 9.96
CA LYS A 212 7.91 16.03 9.60
C LYS A 212 7.88 16.28 8.09
N LEU A 213 6.73 16.69 7.57
CA LEU A 213 6.61 17.02 6.15
C LEU A 213 7.53 18.16 5.73
N GLU A 214 7.76 19.13 6.61
CA GLU A 214 8.61 20.29 6.34
C GLU A 214 10.07 19.91 6.08
N ASP A 215 10.54 18.78 6.64
CA ASP A 215 11.90 18.26 6.43
C ASP A 215 12.16 17.86 4.97
N PHE A 216 11.09 17.66 4.19
CA PHE A 216 11.13 17.24 2.78
C PHE A 216 10.71 18.34 1.80
N GLN A 217 10.53 19.57 2.27
CA GLN A 217 10.02 20.69 1.47
C GLN A 217 8.64 20.40 0.82
N VAL A 218 7.88 19.45 1.38
CA VAL A 218 6.52 19.13 0.94
C VAL A 218 5.53 19.78 1.88
N ARG A 219 4.49 20.41 1.32
CA ARG A 219 3.39 21.00 2.10
C ARG A 219 2.19 20.07 2.11
N ALA A 220 1.48 20.01 3.25
CA ALA A 220 0.15 19.40 3.38
C ALA A 220 -0.94 20.29 2.73
N ALA A 221 -0.72 20.77 1.50
CA ALA A 221 -1.67 21.56 0.75
C ALA A 221 -2.27 20.70 -0.37
N ASN A 222 -3.51 20.26 -0.18
CA ASN A 222 -4.24 19.49 -1.18
C ASN A 222 -4.57 20.39 -2.37
N ARG A 223 -4.38 19.86 -3.57
CA ARG A 223 -4.76 20.49 -4.85
C ARG A 223 -6.22 20.22 -5.19
N LEU A 224 -6.74 19.10 -4.68
CA LEU A 224 -8.11 18.66 -4.84
C LEU A 224 -8.90 18.98 -3.57
N LYS A 225 -10.13 19.45 -3.76
CA LYS A 225 -11.07 19.70 -2.68
C LYS A 225 -12.23 18.71 -2.79
N ASN A 226 -12.38 17.86 -1.78
CA ASN A 226 -13.57 17.02 -1.65
C ASN A 226 -14.77 17.91 -1.32
N LEU A 227 -15.73 17.97 -2.25
CA LEU A 227 -16.93 18.80 -2.08
C LEU A 227 -17.98 18.09 -1.22
N LYS A 228 -18.14 16.78 -1.41
CA LYS A 228 -19.16 16.00 -0.75
C LYS A 228 -18.82 14.51 -0.79
N VAL A 229 -19.13 13.80 0.29
CA VAL A 229 -19.08 12.35 0.39
C VAL A 229 -20.48 11.87 0.77
N THR A 230 -21.02 10.91 0.04
CA THR A 230 -22.37 10.36 0.27
C THR A 230 -22.33 8.84 0.20
N GLU A 231 -23.24 8.19 0.92
CA GLU A 231 -23.44 6.75 0.76
C GLU A 231 -23.94 6.45 -0.67
N PRO A 232 -23.51 5.31 -1.26
CA PRO A 232 -24.06 4.88 -2.53
C PRO A 232 -25.57 4.59 -2.38
N PRO A 233 -26.36 4.69 -3.45
CA PRO A 233 -27.77 4.35 -3.41
C PRO A 233 -27.99 2.94 -2.85
N PRO A 234 -28.90 2.74 -1.89
CA PRO A 234 -29.18 1.41 -1.38
C PRO A 234 -29.72 0.54 -2.53
N ARG A 235 -29.18 -0.68 -2.65
CA ARG A 235 -29.69 -1.66 -3.64
C ARG A 235 -31.17 -1.91 -3.35
N GLN A 236 -32.01 -1.82 -4.39
CA GLN A 236 -33.40 -2.22 -4.28
C GLN A 236 -33.48 -3.73 -3.99
N GLY A 237 -34.38 -4.12 -3.08
CA GLY A 237 -34.57 -5.52 -2.71
C GLY A 237 -34.93 -6.37 -3.92
N GLY A 238 -34.27 -7.53 -4.07
CA GLY A 238 -34.63 -8.53 -5.07
C GLY A 238 -35.78 -9.43 -4.63
N GLY A 239 -36.22 -10.31 -5.54
CA GLY A 239 -37.14 -11.40 -5.23
C GLY A 239 -36.40 -12.74 -5.05
N LYS A 240 -37.04 -13.68 -4.34
CA LYS A 240 -36.66 -15.09 -4.35
C LYS A 240 -37.60 -15.82 -5.31
N VAL A 241 -37.08 -16.76 -6.09
CA VAL A 241 -37.84 -17.63 -6.99
C VAL A 241 -37.76 -19.07 -6.48
N GLU A 242 -38.79 -19.86 -6.73
CA GLU A 242 -38.91 -21.23 -6.19
C GLU A 242 -38.08 -22.24 -6.99
N ASP A 243 -37.87 -21.98 -8.29
CA ASP A 243 -37.19 -22.88 -9.21
C ASP A 243 -36.47 -22.13 -10.35
N VAL A 244 -35.86 -22.90 -11.25
CA VAL A 244 -35.12 -22.39 -12.41
C VAL A 244 -36.06 -21.74 -13.42
N ASP A 245 -37.26 -22.28 -13.62
CA ASP A 245 -38.23 -21.75 -14.58
C ASP A 245 -38.75 -20.37 -14.15
N GLY A 246 -38.99 -20.19 -12.85
CA GLY A 246 -39.30 -18.91 -12.23
C GLY A 246 -38.17 -17.89 -12.36
N LEU A 247 -36.91 -18.34 -12.25
CA LEU A 247 -35.74 -17.48 -12.49
C LEU A 247 -35.71 -16.98 -13.94
N ILE A 248 -35.80 -17.90 -14.92
CA ILE A 248 -35.76 -17.56 -16.35
C ILE A 248 -36.92 -16.63 -16.71
N SER A 249 -38.12 -16.94 -16.22
CA SER A 249 -39.30 -16.10 -16.44
C SER A 249 -39.09 -14.69 -15.91
N LYS A 250 -38.58 -14.56 -14.67
CA LYS A 250 -38.29 -13.24 -14.07
C LYS A 250 -37.22 -12.47 -14.84
N LEU A 251 -36.19 -13.15 -15.33
CA LEU A 251 -35.13 -12.51 -16.12
C LEU A 251 -35.64 -12.04 -17.49
N LYS A 252 -36.52 -12.80 -18.15
CA LYS A 252 -37.19 -12.38 -19.39
C LYS A 252 -38.11 -11.18 -19.17
N GLU A 253 -38.91 -11.18 -18.11
CA GLU A 253 -39.73 -10.02 -17.72
C GLU A 253 -38.90 -8.74 -17.51
N LEU A 254 -37.68 -8.91 -16.98
CA LEU A 254 -36.73 -7.82 -16.73
C LEU A 254 -35.88 -7.44 -17.97
N GLY A 255 -36.01 -8.16 -19.09
CA GLY A 255 -35.22 -7.92 -20.31
C GLY A 255 -33.72 -8.21 -20.15
N ALA A 256 -33.34 -9.04 -19.17
CA ALA A 256 -31.95 -9.46 -18.93
C ALA A 256 -31.56 -10.74 -19.69
N LEU A 257 -32.54 -11.39 -20.33
CA LEU A 257 -32.44 -12.57 -21.19
C LEU A 257 -33.35 -12.40 -22.42
#